data_AF-A0A0M8QG24-F1
#
_entry.id   AF-A0A0M8QG24-F1
#
_cell.length_a   1.000
_cell.length_b   1.000
_cell.length_c   1.000
_cell.angle_alpha   90.00
_cell.angle_beta   90.00
_cell.angle_gamma   90.00
#
_symmetry.space_group_name_H-M   'P 1'
#
loop_
_entity.id
_entity.type
_entity.pdbx_description
1 polymer ?
#
loop_
_entity_poly.entity_id
_entity_poly.type
_entity_poly.pdbx_seq_one_letter_code
_entity_poly.pdbx_strand_id
1 'polypeptide(L)'
;MNSTYRIKVGRSASVTGPYVDSRGTPMLEGGGDLLPAGHGRHVGTGGQSVLRDEGRDVLAYRYHDADDEGTPKLGTNTLNWRRGGWPSVQ
;
A
#
# COMPACT_ATOMS: atom_id res chain seq x y z
N MET A 1 3.76 -20.88 2.33
CA MET A 1 4.22 -19.50 2.62
C MET A 1 3.06 -18.72 3.22
N ASN A 2 3.17 -18.26 4.47
CA ASN A 2 2.04 -17.74 5.26
C ASN A 2 2.25 -16.28 5.72
N SER A 3 2.65 -15.39 4.80
CA SER A 3 2.77 -13.97 5.13
C SER A 3 1.40 -13.28 5.04
N THR A 4 1.00 -12.62 6.12
CA THR A 4 -0.22 -11.80 6.20
C THR A 4 0.06 -10.30 5.99
N TYR A 5 1.27 -9.97 5.53
CA TYR A 5 1.73 -8.60 5.36
C TYR A 5 0.90 -7.84 4.32
N ARG A 6 0.55 -6.59 4.65
CA ARG A 6 -0.38 -5.74 3.89
C ARG A 6 0.05 -4.29 3.98
N ILE A 7 -0.28 -3.52 2.95
CA ILE A 7 -0.08 -2.08 2.92
C ILE A 7 -1.42 -1.39 3.19
N LYS A 8 -1.45 -0.53 4.21
CA LYS A 8 -2.60 0.31 4.55
C LYS A 8 -2.27 1.78 4.36
N VAL A 9 -3.30 2.59 4.05
CA VAL A 9 -3.18 4.05 3.90
C VAL A 9 -4.18 4.79 4.78
N GLY A 10 -3.73 5.93 5.32
CA GLY A 10 -4.55 6.95 5.95
C GLY A 10 -3.96 8.33 5.66
N ARG A 11 -4.68 9.40 5.99
CA ARG A 11 -4.22 10.77 5.74
C ARG A 11 -4.55 11.71 6.89
N SER A 12 -3.81 12.80 6.97
CA SER A 12 -4.08 13.92 7.87
C SER A 12 -3.74 15.24 7.19
N ALA A 13 -4.38 16.33 7.64
CA ALA A 13 -4.00 17.68 7.28
C ALA A 13 -2.81 18.20 8.11
N SER A 14 -2.51 17.57 9.25
CA SER A 14 -1.33 17.88 10.06
C SER A 14 -0.35 16.72 10.02
N VAL A 15 0.95 17.02 9.93
CA VAL A 15 1.99 15.98 10.00
C VAL A 15 1.93 15.18 11.31
N THR A 16 1.47 15.81 12.39
CA THR A 16 1.28 15.18 13.71
C THR A 16 -0.04 14.43 13.86
N GLY A 17 -0.91 14.45 12.85
CA GLY A 17 -2.19 13.76 12.87
C GLY A 17 -3.35 14.60 13.44
N PRO A 18 -4.50 13.95 13.71
CA PRO A 18 -4.73 12.51 13.59
C PRO A 18 -4.77 12.04 12.13
N TYR A 19 -4.23 10.85 11.87
CA TYR A 19 -4.38 10.16 10.58
C TYR A 19 -5.60 9.25 10.64
N VAL A 20 -6.48 9.37 9.66
CA VAL A 20 -7.72 8.58 9.53
C VAL A 20 -7.78 7.89 8.18
N ASP A 21 -8.61 6.88 8.04
CA ASP A 21 -8.92 6.22 6.76
C ASP A 21 -10.07 6.90 5.99
N SER A 22 -10.48 6.34 4.84
CA SER A 22 -11.57 6.93 4.04
C SER A 22 -12.93 6.95 4.73
N ARG A 23 -13.10 6.16 5.78
CA ARG A 23 -14.33 6.09 6.60
C ARG A 23 -14.21 6.91 7.88
N GLY A 24 -13.08 7.58 8.11
CA GLY A 24 -12.82 8.38 9.30
C GLY A 24 -12.34 7.60 10.51
N THR A 25 -12.03 6.30 10.38
CA THR A 25 -11.50 5.52 11.50
C THR A 25 -10.03 5.91 11.77
N PRO A 26 -9.65 6.25 13.01
CA PRO A 26 -8.27 6.57 13.36
C PRO A 26 -7.31 5.42 13.07
N MET A 27 -6.14 5.73 12.50
CA MET A 27 -5.11 4.71 12.26
C MET A 27 -4.54 4.12 13.57
N LEU A 28 -4.55 4.90 14.65
CA LEU A 28 -4.18 4.43 15.99
C LEU A 28 -5.19 3.43 16.59
N GLU A 29 -6.40 3.36 16.03
CA GLU A 29 -7.46 2.43 16.42
C GLU A 29 -7.63 1.29 15.41
N GLY A 30 -6.60 1.05 14.56
CA GLY A 30 -6.61 -0.01 13.56
C GLY A 30 -7.26 0.37 12.22
N GLY A 31 -7.60 1.65 12.03
CA GLY A 31 -8.03 2.19 10.75
C GLY A 31 -7.00 2.00 9.63
N GLY A 32 -7.39 2.33 8.41
CA GLY A 32 -6.52 2.38 7.24
C GLY A 32 -7.09 1.56 6.09
N ASP A 33 -7.18 2.19 4.93
CA ASP A 33 -7.67 1.54 3.71
C ASP A 33 -6.60 0.60 3.16
N LEU A 34 -7.01 -0.57 2.67
CA LEU A 34 -6.11 -1.53 2.03
C LEU A 34 -5.74 -1.04 0.63
N LEU A 35 -4.44 -1.03 0.30
CA LEU A 35 -3.96 -0.54 -0.99
C LEU A 35 -3.79 -1.68 -2.01
N PRO A 36 -2.66 -2.42 -2.12
CA PRO A 36 -2.70 -3.76 -2.69
C PRO A 36 -3.05 -4.79 -1.61
N ALA A 37 -4.09 -5.57 -1.86
CA ALA A 37 -4.19 -6.92 -1.31
C ALA A 37 -3.34 -7.81 -2.22
N GLY A 38 -2.32 -8.49 -1.70
CA GLY A 38 -1.55 -9.46 -2.51
C GLY A 38 -2.47 -10.36 -3.32
N HIS A 39 -2.17 -10.57 -4.61
CA HIS A 39 -3.00 -11.35 -5.52
C HIS A 39 -2.16 -12.41 -6.24
N GLY A 40 -2.74 -13.59 -6.44
CA GLY A 40 -2.10 -14.71 -7.12
C GLY A 40 -0.73 -15.03 -6.50
N ARG A 41 0.31 -14.97 -7.32
CA ARG A 41 1.69 -15.24 -6.89
C ARG A 41 2.29 -14.19 -5.95
N HIS A 42 1.73 -12.99 -5.86
CA HIS A 42 2.29 -11.89 -5.07
C HIS A 42 1.79 -11.93 -3.63
N VAL A 43 2.48 -12.64 -2.76
CA VAL A 43 2.08 -12.86 -1.36
C VAL A 43 2.83 -11.91 -0.42
N GLY A 44 2.12 -11.39 0.60
CA GLY A 44 2.75 -10.60 1.68
C GLY A 44 3.38 -9.30 1.20
N THR A 45 2.66 -8.52 0.39
CA THR A 45 3.11 -7.21 -0.12
C THR A 45 3.32 -6.21 1.03
N GLY A 46 4.51 -5.60 1.11
CA GLY A 46 4.82 -4.56 2.09
C GLY A 46 6.25 -4.05 2.02
N GLY A 47 6.69 -3.30 3.05
CA GLY A 47 8.00 -2.63 3.04
C GLY A 47 8.07 -1.52 1.99
N GLN A 48 6.96 -0.81 1.80
CA GLN A 48 6.74 0.08 0.67
C GLN A 48 7.38 1.45 0.83
N SER A 49 7.65 2.09 -0.30
CA SER A 49 7.95 3.50 -0.43
C SER A 49 7.15 4.11 -1.57
N VAL A 50 6.85 5.41 -1.47
CA VAL A 50 6.21 6.17 -2.55
C VAL A 50 7.20 7.19 -3.07
N LEU A 51 7.35 7.25 -4.39
CA LEU A 51 8.19 8.22 -5.07
C LEU A 51 7.43 8.86 -6.23
N ARG A 52 7.85 10.07 -6.62
CA ARG A 52 7.37 10.74 -7.83
C ARG A 52 8.37 10.46 -8.96
N ASP A 53 7.90 9.87 -10.04
CA ASP A 53 8.69 9.55 -11.23
C ASP A 53 7.95 10.01 -12.48
N GLU A 54 8.60 10.83 -13.31
CA GLU A 54 8.03 11.41 -14.54
C GLU A 54 6.58 11.95 -14.41
N GLY A 55 6.29 12.62 -13.28
CA GLY A 55 4.97 13.20 -13.01
C GLY A 55 3.93 12.22 -12.45
N ARG A 56 4.28 10.95 -12.23
CA ARG A 56 3.43 9.90 -11.65
C ARG A 56 3.90 9.50 -10.26
N ASP A 57 2.96 9.21 -9.37
CA ASP A 57 3.31 8.59 -8.10
C ASP A 57 3.46 7.08 -8.29
N VAL A 58 4.57 6.52 -7.83
CA VAL A 58 4.89 5.09 -7.92
C VAL A 58 5.00 4.50 -6.52
N LEU A 59 4.31 3.39 -6.31
CA LEU A 59 4.46 2.55 -5.14
C LEU A 59 5.47 1.45 -5.43
N ALA A 60 6.61 1.49 -4.77
CA ALA A 60 7.58 0.39 -4.76
C ALA A 60 7.41 -0.42 -3.48
N TYR A 61 7.43 -1.75 -3.57
CA TYR A 61 7.26 -2.63 -2.41
C TYR A 61 7.92 -3.99 -2.63
N ARG A 62 8.09 -4.75 -1.55
CA ARG A 62 8.55 -6.14 -1.59
C ARG A 62 7.33 -7.07 -1.54
N TYR A 63 7.37 -8.14 -2.32
CA TYR A 63 6.46 -9.29 -2.18
C TYR A 63 7.27 -10.59 -2.16
N HIS A 64 6.63 -11.68 -1.75
CA HIS A 64 7.17 -13.02 -1.91
C HIS A 64 6.48 -13.73 -3.06
N ASP A 65 7.25 -14.26 -4.01
CA ASP A 65 6.72 -14.92 -5.21
C ASP A 65 6.37 -16.39 -4.93
N ALA A 66 5.08 -16.71 -4.92
CA ALA A 66 4.61 -18.06 -4.63
C ALA A 66 4.97 -19.08 -5.72
N ASP A 67 5.26 -18.63 -6.94
CA ASP A 67 5.67 -19.50 -8.06
C ASP A 67 7.18 -19.77 -8.05
N ASP A 68 7.92 -19.11 -7.14
CA ASP A 68 9.38 -19.17 -7.01
C ASP A 68 9.78 -19.32 -5.53
N GLU A 69 9.19 -20.32 -4.88
CA GLU A 69 9.48 -20.76 -3.50
C GLU A 69 9.45 -19.65 -2.42
N GLY A 70 8.79 -18.53 -2.71
CA GLY A 70 8.72 -17.40 -1.80
C GLY A 70 9.88 -16.42 -1.87
N THR A 71 10.69 -16.49 -2.93
CA THR A 71 11.79 -15.56 -3.18
C THR A 71 11.28 -14.11 -3.11
N PRO A 72 11.90 -13.24 -2.29
CA PRO A 72 11.50 -11.85 -2.18
C PRO A 72 11.83 -11.09 -3.46
N LYS A 73 10.85 -10.40 -4.04
CA LYS A 73 11.00 -9.63 -5.28
C LYS A 73 10.45 -8.22 -5.15
N LEU A 74 10.92 -7.33 -6.03
CA LEU A 74 10.44 -5.96 -6.16
C LEU A 74 9.14 -5.93 -6.98
N GLY A 75 8.11 -5.32 -6.41
CA GLY A 75 6.89 -4.92 -7.12
C GLY A 75 6.85 -3.40 -7.27
N THR A 76 6.31 -2.94 -8.41
CA THR A 76 6.01 -1.54 -8.63
C THR A 76 4.61 -1.39 -9.20
N ASN A 77 3.85 -0.41 -8.70
CA ASN A 77 2.56 -0.02 -9.26
C ASN A 77 2.50 1.50 -9.35
N THR A 78 1.94 2.02 -10.43
CA THR A 78 1.52 3.43 -10.47
C THR A 78 0.33 3.63 -9.54
N LEU A 79 0.36 4.72 -8.78
CA LEU A 79 -0.74 5.15 -7.94
C LEU A 79 -1.67 6.08 -8.70
N ASN A 80 -2.95 5.73 -8.67
CA ASN A 80 -4.05 6.57 -9.13
C ASN A 80 -4.74 7.21 -7.93
N TRP A 81 -5.11 8.48 -8.06
CA TRP A 81 -5.82 9.23 -7.01
C TRP A 81 -7.30 9.33 -7.32
N ARG A 82 -8.13 8.67 -6.51
CA ARG A 82 -9.58 8.64 -6.66
C ARG A 82 -10.20 10.00 -6.32
N ARG A 83 -11.43 10.22 -6.77
CA ARG A 83 -12.27 11.32 -6.29
C ARG A 83 -12.33 11.28 -4.77
N GLY A 84 -11.96 12.38 -4.13
CA GLY A 84 -11.81 12.46 -2.67
C GLY A 84 -10.37 12.33 -2.18
N GLY A 85 -9.38 12.15 -3.06
CA GLY A 85 -7.95 12.24 -2.74
C GLY A 85 -7.37 11.00 -2.06
N TRP A 86 -7.91 9.82 -2.36
CA TRP A 86 -7.42 8.54 -1.84
C TRP A 86 -6.66 7.76 -2.92
N PRO A 87 -5.47 7.22 -2.62
CA PRO A 87 -4.70 6.47 -3.61
C PRO A 87 -5.32 5.09 -3.84
N SER A 88 -5.07 4.55 -5.03
CA SER A 88 -5.32 3.16 -5.39
C SER A 88 -4.24 2.69 -6.36
N VAL A 89 -3.91 1.41 -6.32
CA VAL A 89 -3.00 0.81 -7.29
C VAL A 89 -3.72 0.63 -8.63
N GLN A 90 -3.00 0.93 -9.72
CA GLN A 90 -3.43 0.51 -11.06
C GLN A 90 -3.29 -1.00 -11.24
#